data_AF-A0A838ICE3-F1
#
_entry.id   AF-A0A838ICE3-F1
#
_cell.length_a   1.000
_cell.length_b   1.000
_cell.length_c   1.000
_cell.angle_alpha   90.00
_cell.angle_beta   90.00
_cell.angle_gamma   90.00
#
_symmetry.space_group_name_H-M   'P 1'
#
loop_
_entity.id
_entity.type
_entity.pdbx_description
1 polymer ?
#
loop_
_entity_poly.entity_id
_entity_poly.type
_entity_poly.pdbx_seq_one_letter_code
_entity_poly.pdbx_strand_id
1 'polypeptide(L)'
;GVSRDDYQPSEDDNILVQGVEGSEGGLGYFGFSYYEQNADKLNLVGVGESAGDCVKPSTESIQDGSYTPLSRPLFMYPSEKALARPEVKAFMDYVIANYQTIAEAAQIVPMTEEQAAAGKKALETAESNAGA
;
A
#
# COMPACT_ATOMS: atom_id res chain seq x y z
N GLY A 1 7.29 16.51 9.91
CA GLY A 1 7.49 15.86 11.21
C GLY A 1 8.92 16.03 11.63
N VAL A 2 9.22 15.98 12.93
CA VAL A 2 10.60 16.03 13.44
C VAL A 2 11.03 14.59 13.68
N SER A 3 11.87 14.04 12.81
CA SER A 3 12.58 12.79 13.10
C SER A 3 13.72 13.07 14.08
N ARG A 4 14.14 12.08 14.85
CA ARG A 4 15.36 12.20 15.65
C ARG A 4 16.56 12.32 14.70
N ASP A 5 17.63 12.99 15.15
CA ASP A 5 18.82 13.19 14.33
C ASP A 5 19.71 11.93 14.26
N ASP A 6 19.48 10.95 15.15
CA ASP A 6 20.26 9.73 15.31
C ASP A 6 19.63 8.50 14.62
N TYR A 7 18.90 8.72 13.53
CA TYR A 7 18.32 7.64 12.72
C TYR A 7 19.23 7.25 11.56
N GLN A 8 19.07 6.01 11.08
CA GLN A 8 19.71 5.54 9.86
C GLN A 8 18.67 5.52 8.72
N PRO A 9 18.70 6.45 7.76
CA PRO A 9 17.84 6.39 6.58
C PRO A 9 18.27 5.25 5.66
N SER A 10 17.30 4.55 5.09
CA SER A 10 17.49 3.60 4.00
C SER A 10 16.23 3.53 3.16
N GLU A 11 16.39 3.39 1.84
CA GLU A 11 15.30 3.05 0.92
C GLU A 11 15.16 1.52 0.72
N ASP A 12 16.16 0.75 1.18
CA ASP A 12 16.10 -0.71 1.20
C ASP A 12 15.49 -1.18 2.53
N ASP A 13 14.27 -1.71 2.45
CA ASP A 13 13.51 -2.20 3.60
C ASP A 13 14.21 -3.40 4.28
N ASN A 14 15.03 -4.20 3.57
CA ASN A 14 15.79 -5.29 4.22
C ASN A 14 16.86 -4.75 5.16
N ILE A 15 17.48 -3.61 4.82
CA ILE A 15 18.43 -2.93 5.70
C ILE A 15 17.70 -2.42 6.95
N LEU A 16 16.47 -1.92 6.80
CA LEU A 16 15.66 -1.46 7.93
C LEU A 16 15.27 -2.63 8.85
N VAL A 17 14.86 -3.77 8.29
CA VAL A 17 14.59 -5.00 9.05
C VAL A 17 15.82 -5.43 9.85
N GLN A 18 16.99 -5.51 9.22
CA GLN A 18 18.24 -5.88 9.90
C GLN A 18 18.62 -4.89 11.00
N GLY A 19 18.41 -3.59 10.75
CA GLY A 19 18.66 -2.54 11.74
C GLY A 19 17.80 -2.69 12.98
N VAL A 20 16.51 -3.00 12.82
CA VAL A 20 15.58 -3.24 13.94
C VAL A 20 15.89 -4.56 14.66
N GLU A 21 16.14 -5.64 13.92
CA GLU A 21 16.49 -6.96 14.48
C GLU A 21 17.78 -6.88 15.34
N GLY A 22 18.78 -6.13 14.89
CA GLY A 22 20.09 -6.04 15.53
C GLY A 22 20.20 -5.01 16.67
N SER A 23 19.17 -4.19 16.90
CA SER A 23 19.22 -3.07 17.86
C SER A 23 18.14 -3.21 18.92
N GLU A 24 18.55 -3.42 20.19
CA GLU A 24 17.60 -3.45 21.30
C GLU A 24 16.85 -2.10 21.41
N GLY A 25 15.52 -2.15 21.35
CA GLY A 25 14.66 -0.96 21.32
C GLY A 25 14.65 -0.22 19.98
N GLY A 26 15.21 -0.79 18.92
CA GLY A 26 15.17 -0.24 17.57
C GLY A 26 13.74 -0.11 17.05
N LEU A 27 13.47 0.99 16.33
CA LEU A 27 12.18 1.27 15.70
C LEU A 27 12.40 1.64 14.24
N GLY A 28 11.52 1.18 13.37
CA GLY A 28 11.54 1.47 11.94
C GLY A 28 10.12 1.49 11.37
N TYR A 29 9.96 2.14 10.22
CA TYR A 29 8.74 2.10 9.42
C TYR A 29 9.13 1.71 7.99
N PHE A 30 8.47 0.67 7.46
CA PHE A 30 8.73 0.09 6.14
C PHE A 30 7.50 -0.68 5.67
N GLY A 31 7.54 -1.23 4.45
CA GLY A 31 6.42 -1.96 3.87
C GLY A 31 5.94 -3.13 4.75
N PHE A 32 4.63 -3.27 4.93
CA PHE A 32 4.02 -4.31 5.77
C PHE A 32 4.44 -5.73 5.39
N SER A 33 4.61 -6.00 4.09
CA SER A 33 5.07 -7.29 3.57
C SER A 33 6.47 -7.71 4.05
N TYR A 34 7.35 -6.76 4.38
CA TYR A 34 8.66 -7.07 4.96
C TYR A 34 8.54 -7.53 6.41
N TYR A 35 7.55 -7.01 7.16
CA TYR A 35 7.21 -7.57 8.46
C TYR A 35 6.66 -8.99 8.30
N GLU A 36 5.74 -9.23 7.35
CA GLU A 36 5.16 -10.57 7.15
C GLU A 36 6.23 -11.65 6.89
N GLN A 37 7.29 -11.30 6.16
CA GLN A 37 8.43 -12.18 5.88
C GLN A 37 9.38 -12.40 7.07
N ASN A 38 9.30 -11.54 8.10
CA ASN A 38 10.22 -11.53 9.25
C ASN A 38 9.45 -11.49 10.59
N ALA A 39 8.23 -12.04 10.61
CA ALA A 39 7.32 -11.96 11.76
C ALA A 39 7.84 -12.72 13.00
N ASP A 40 8.80 -13.62 12.81
CA ASP A 40 9.53 -14.32 13.88
C ASP A 40 10.60 -13.45 14.56
N LYS A 41 11.02 -12.36 13.91
CA LYS A 41 12.11 -11.48 14.35
C LYS A 41 11.64 -10.11 14.81
N LEU A 42 10.48 -9.66 14.32
CA LEU A 42 9.99 -8.31 14.50
C LEU A 42 8.71 -8.28 15.31
N ASN A 43 8.48 -7.15 15.99
CA ASN A 43 7.24 -6.89 16.72
C ASN A 43 6.48 -5.73 16.06
N LEU A 44 5.16 -5.88 15.90
CA LEU A 44 4.30 -4.80 15.43
C LEU A 44 3.99 -3.80 16.55
N VAL A 45 4.15 -2.52 16.21
CA VAL A 45 3.72 -1.38 17.03
C VAL A 45 2.39 -0.86 16.50
N GLY A 46 1.41 -0.68 17.38
CA GLY A 46 0.14 -0.05 17.02
C GLY A 46 0.28 1.46 16.91
N VAL A 47 -0.39 2.06 15.92
CA VAL A 47 -0.35 3.50 15.64
C VAL A 47 -1.76 4.07 15.78
N GLY A 48 -1.86 5.25 16.38
CA GLY A 48 -3.10 5.97 16.60
C GLY A 48 -2.82 7.40 17.05
N GLU A 49 -3.84 8.26 17.02
CA GLU A 49 -3.70 9.66 17.45
C GLU A 49 -3.56 9.79 18.97
N SER A 50 -4.11 8.83 19.71
CA SER A 50 -4.06 8.74 21.16
C SER A 50 -3.65 7.33 21.60
N ALA A 51 -3.11 7.20 22.81
CA ALA A 51 -2.65 5.91 23.34
C ALA A 51 -3.79 4.86 23.47
N GLY A 52 -5.06 5.30 23.49
CA GLY A 52 -6.22 4.41 23.56
C GLY A 52 -6.69 3.87 22.21
N ASP A 53 -6.25 4.48 21.11
CA ASP A 53 -6.78 4.24 19.76
C ASP A 53 -5.74 3.61 18.82
N CYS A 54 -4.68 3.02 19.38
CA CYS A 54 -3.63 2.41 18.60
C CYS A 54 -4.13 1.15 17.87
N VAL A 55 -4.09 1.17 16.54
CA VAL A 55 -4.41 0.03 15.68
C VAL A 55 -3.09 -0.60 15.21
N LYS A 56 -2.97 -1.93 15.27
CA LYS A 56 -1.83 -2.65 14.68
C LYS A 56 -2.08 -2.87 13.19
N PRO A 57 -1.03 -2.85 12.34
CA PRO A 57 -1.22 -3.15 10.94
C PRO A 57 -1.60 -4.62 10.73
N SER A 58 -2.60 -4.84 9.91
CA SER A 58 -2.99 -6.12 9.32
C SER A 58 -3.57 -5.86 7.92
N THR A 59 -3.73 -6.91 7.12
CA THR A 59 -4.44 -6.81 5.83
C THR A 59 -5.81 -6.15 6.00
N GLU A 60 -6.58 -6.55 7.03
CA GLU A 60 -7.90 -6.01 7.33
C GLU A 60 -7.85 -4.52 7.71
N SER A 61 -7.00 -4.16 8.68
CA SER A 61 -6.92 -2.77 9.17
C SER A 61 -6.37 -1.80 8.11
N ILE A 62 -5.58 -2.31 7.15
CA ILE A 62 -5.08 -1.54 6.02
C ILE A 62 -6.18 -1.40 4.95
N GLN A 63 -6.93 -2.45 4.66
CA GLN A 63 -8.00 -2.43 3.66
C GLN A 63 -9.19 -1.56 4.09
N ASP A 64 -9.57 -1.58 5.37
CA ASP A 64 -10.68 -0.79 5.89
C ASP A 64 -10.31 0.66 6.26
N GLY A 65 -9.00 0.98 6.22
CA GLY A 65 -8.47 2.31 6.51
C GLY A 65 -8.36 2.67 8.00
N SER A 66 -8.59 1.71 8.91
CA SER A 66 -8.45 1.94 10.35
C SER A 66 -6.99 2.09 10.81
N TYR A 67 -6.03 1.53 10.06
CA TYR A 67 -4.60 1.73 10.33
C TYR A 67 -4.10 3.07 9.75
N THR A 68 -4.37 4.16 10.45
CA THR A 68 -4.00 5.53 10.07
C THR A 68 -2.89 6.08 10.97
N PRO A 69 -1.98 6.95 10.49
CA PRO A 69 -1.87 7.52 9.13
C PRO A 69 -0.87 6.80 8.22
N LEU A 70 -0.41 5.61 8.61
CA LEU A 70 0.69 4.91 7.91
C LEU A 70 0.22 3.96 6.79
N SER A 71 -1.07 3.62 6.72
CA SER A 71 -1.63 3.05 5.48
C SER A 71 -1.88 4.16 4.46
N ARG A 72 -1.66 3.86 3.18
CA ARG A 72 -2.01 4.76 2.07
C ARG A 72 -2.58 3.97 0.90
N PRO A 73 -3.68 4.43 0.29
CA PRO A 73 -4.13 3.88 -0.97
C PRO A 73 -3.14 4.24 -2.09
N LEU A 74 -2.95 3.30 -3.03
CA LEU A 74 -2.22 3.54 -4.26
C LEU A 74 -3.20 3.77 -5.40
N PHE A 75 -2.96 4.81 -6.19
CA PHE A 75 -3.84 5.21 -7.28
C PHE A 75 -3.09 5.19 -8.62
N MET A 76 -3.82 4.85 -9.68
CA MET A 76 -3.38 5.03 -11.06
C MET A 76 -4.19 6.14 -11.71
N TYR A 77 -3.52 7.03 -12.43
CA TYR A 77 -4.13 8.22 -13.04
C TYR A 77 -3.92 8.24 -14.56
N PRO A 78 -4.59 7.35 -15.32
CA PRO A 78 -4.58 7.46 -16.77
C PRO A 78 -5.33 8.73 -17.20
N SER A 79 -4.77 9.49 -18.14
CA SER A 79 -5.52 10.61 -18.73
C SER A 79 -6.58 10.10 -19.69
N GLU A 80 -7.68 10.83 -19.85
CA GLU A 80 -8.73 10.50 -20.82
C GLU A 80 -8.15 10.35 -22.24
N LYS A 81 -7.26 11.27 -22.64
CA LYS A 81 -6.53 11.17 -23.91
C LYS A 81 -5.73 9.86 -24.05
N ALA A 82 -5.12 9.38 -22.97
CA ALA A 82 -4.38 8.12 -23.01
C ALA A 82 -5.32 6.92 -23.12
N LEU A 83 -6.49 6.94 -22.44
CA LEU A 83 -7.50 5.88 -22.48
C LEU A 83 -8.13 5.67 -23.86
N ALA A 84 -8.12 6.70 -24.72
CA ALA A 84 -8.52 6.55 -26.12
C ALA A 84 -7.61 5.59 -26.93
N ARG A 85 -6.42 5.28 -26.41
CA ARG A 85 -5.51 4.31 -27.03
C ARG A 85 -5.85 2.88 -26.57
N PRO A 86 -6.12 1.93 -27.48
CA PRO A 86 -6.53 0.57 -27.13
C PRO A 86 -5.54 -0.14 -26.20
N GLU A 87 -4.23 0.09 -26.36
CA GLU A 87 -3.22 -0.53 -25.52
C GLU A 87 -3.24 -0.04 -24.06
N VAL A 88 -3.59 1.23 -23.84
CA VAL A 88 -3.70 1.80 -22.48
C VAL A 88 -4.97 1.29 -21.82
N LYS A 89 -6.09 1.27 -22.55
CA LYS A 89 -7.34 0.69 -22.06
C LYS A 89 -7.14 -0.77 -21.64
N ALA A 90 -6.57 -1.59 -22.54
CA ALA A 90 -6.31 -2.99 -22.27
C ALA A 90 -5.39 -3.19 -21.05
N PHE A 91 -4.40 -2.32 -20.86
CA PHE A 91 -3.54 -2.36 -19.68
C PHE A 91 -4.33 -2.06 -18.39
N MET A 92 -5.16 -1.02 -18.37
CA MET A 92 -5.97 -0.67 -17.20
C MET A 92 -7.01 -1.76 -16.88
N ASP A 93 -7.68 -2.31 -17.89
CA ASP A 93 -8.58 -3.45 -17.76
C ASP A 93 -7.85 -4.68 -17.17
N TYR A 94 -6.65 -4.97 -17.65
CA TYR A 94 -5.82 -6.05 -17.14
C TYR A 94 -5.46 -5.85 -15.67
N VAL A 95 -5.05 -4.64 -15.28
CA VAL A 95 -4.71 -4.36 -13.87
C VAL A 95 -5.91 -4.58 -12.96
N ILE A 96 -7.10 -4.10 -13.35
CA ILE A 96 -8.32 -4.30 -12.58
C ILE A 96 -8.74 -5.78 -12.55
N ALA A 97 -8.57 -6.52 -13.63
CA ALA A 97 -8.92 -7.94 -13.67
C ALA A 97 -7.94 -8.83 -12.87
N ASN A 98 -6.71 -8.37 -12.63
CA ASN A 98 -5.63 -9.16 -12.02
C ASN A 98 -5.07 -8.49 -10.75
N TYR A 99 -5.86 -7.63 -10.08
CA TYR A 99 -5.38 -6.79 -8.99
C TYR A 99 -4.75 -7.59 -7.83
N GLN A 100 -5.28 -8.78 -7.51
CA GLN A 100 -4.75 -9.64 -6.44
C GLN A 100 -3.33 -10.12 -6.78
N THR A 101 -3.14 -10.74 -7.94
CA THR A 101 -1.85 -11.26 -8.38
C THR A 101 -0.81 -10.15 -8.53
N ILE A 102 -1.22 -8.97 -9.03
CA ILE A 102 -0.33 -7.81 -9.13
C ILE A 102 0.07 -7.33 -7.75
N ALA A 103 -0.87 -7.22 -6.81
CA ALA A 103 -0.60 -6.78 -5.45
C ALA A 103 0.34 -7.75 -4.70
N GLU A 104 0.11 -9.05 -4.81
CA GLU A 104 0.98 -10.08 -4.25
C GLU A 104 2.39 -10.00 -4.83
N ALA A 105 2.52 -9.91 -6.16
CA ALA A 105 3.82 -9.80 -6.83
C ALA A 105 4.57 -8.51 -6.46
N ALA A 106 3.84 -7.41 -6.25
CA ALA A 106 4.38 -6.14 -5.80
C ALA A 106 4.53 -6.04 -4.27
N GLN A 107 4.17 -7.10 -3.52
CA GLN A 107 4.23 -7.17 -2.07
C GLN A 107 3.47 -6.03 -1.37
N ILE A 108 2.29 -5.68 -1.89
CA ILE A 108 1.35 -4.71 -1.32
C ILE A 108 0.03 -5.40 -0.94
N VAL A 109 -0.71 -4.78 -0.01
CA VAL A 109 -2.03 -5.26 0.38
C VAL A 109 -3.01 -5.11 -0.81
N PRO A 110 -3.68 -6.18 -1.25
CA PRO A 110 -4.62 -6.11 -2.38
C PRO A 110 -5.86 -5.30 -2.01
N MET A 111 -6.51 -4.73 -3.03
CA MET A 111 -7.85 -4.16 -2.89
C MET A 111 -8.86 -5.23 -2.44
N THR A 112 -9.94 -4.83 -1.79
CA THR A 112 -11.14 -5.67 -1.63
C THR A 112 -11.91 -5.75 -2.95
N GLU A 113 -12.84 -6.71 -3.07
CA GLU A 113 -13.73 -6.79 -4.25
C GLU A 113 -14.54 -5.50 -4.44
N GLU A 114 -14.99 -4.88 -3.35
CA GLU A 114 -15.72 -3.60 -3.38
C GLU A 114 -14.84 -2.46 -3.92
N GLN A 115 -13.60 -2.37 -3.45
CA GLN A 115 -12.63 -1.38 -3.92
C GLN A 115 -12.28 -1.60 -5.40
N ALA A 116 -12.09 -2.85 -5.83
CA ALA A 116 -11.86 -3.18 -7.23
C ALA A 116 -13.06 -2.84 -8.12
N ALA A 117 -14.29 -3.09 -7.66
CA ALA A 117 -15.51 -2.72 -8.36
C ALA A 117 -15.66 -1.19 -8.48
N ALA A 118 -15.32 -0.44 -7.43
CA ALA A 118 -15.29 1.02 -7.47
C ALA A 118 -14.25 1.55 -8.48
N GLY A 119 -13.05 0.95 -8.49
CA GLY A 119 -12.00 1.26 -9.47
C GLY A 119 -12.43 0.98 -10.90
N LYS A 120 -13.11 -0.15 -11.14
CA LYS A 120 -13.68 -0.50 -12.44
C LYS A 120 -14.70 0.52 -12.92
N LYS A 121 -15.64 0.90 -12.05
CA LYS A 121 -16.64 1.92 -12.38
C LYS A 121 -16.00 3.28 -12.68
N ALA A 122 -14.95 3.65 -11.95
CA ALA A 122 -14.21 4.88 -12.22
C ALA A 122 -13.50 4.83 -13.59
N LEU A 123 -12.91 3.69 -13.97
CA LEU A 123 -12.31 3.49 -15.28
C LEU A 123 -13.35 3.58 -16.41
N GLU A 124 -14.49 2.88 -16.29
CA GLU A 124 -15.58 2.91 -17.28
C GLU A 124 -16.13 4.35 -17.49
N THR A 125 -16.18 5.13 -16.41
CA THR A 125 -16.56 6.56 -16.47
C THR A 125 -15.54 7.37 -17.25
N ALA A 126 -14.25 7.21 -16.95
CA ALA A 126 -13.18 7.93 -17.65
C ALA A 126 -13.08 7.55 -19.13
N GLU A 127 -13.34 6.30 -19.48
CA GLU A 127 -13.40 5.82 -20.87
C GLU A 127 -14.57 6.43 -21.64
N SER A 128 -15.74 6.54 -21.00
CA SER A 128 -16.91 7.18 -21.59
C SER A 128 -16.65 8.66 -21.91
N ASN A 129 -15.90 9.35 -21.07
CA ASN A 129 -15.47 10.73 -21.32
C ASN A 129 -14.41 10.82 -22.43
N ALA A 130 -13.48 9.86 -22.50
CA ALA A 130 -12.41 9.84 -23.49
C ALA A 130 -12.91 9.61 -24.93
N GLY A 131 -14.05 8.94 -25.08
CA GLY A 131 -14.71 8.69 -26.37
C GLY A 131 -15.71 9.77 -26.82
N ALA A 132 -15.98 10.77 -25.96
CA ALA A 132 -16.81 11.94 -26.26
C ALA A 132 -15.98 13.05 -26.93
#